data_AF-A0A396NMF0-F1
#
_entry.id   AF-A0A396NMF0-F1
#
_cell.length_a   1.000
_cell.length_b   1.000
_cell.length_c   1.000
_cell.angle_alpha   90.00
_cell.angle_beta   90.00
_cell.angle_gamma   90.00
#
_symmetry.space_group_name_H-M   'P 1'
#
loop_
_entity.id
_entity.type
_entity.pdbx_description
1 polymer ?
#
loop_
_entity_poly.entity_id
_entity_poly.type
_entity_poly.pdbx_seq_one_letter_code
_entity_poly.pdbx_strand_id
1 'polypeptide(L)'
;MYDFTKPKQKTLPVKLKNGKVIVLLPPNGYVLEAISEMQSADEAEAVKNIYSVFQQLLNQNKSGFKISRNDILSYDVEEIQDFIANEYMDFVLSIQKDPN
;
A
#
# COMPACT_ATOMS: atom_id res chain seq x y z
N MET A 1 -34.27 -7.33 -8.59
CA MET A 1 -33.68 -6.11 -8.01
C MET A 1 -32.30 -6.49 -7.50
N TYR A 2 -31.24 -5.84 -7.98
CA TYR A 2 -29.90 -6.08 -7.44
C TYR A 2 -29.75 -5.26 -6.16
N ASP A 3 -29.53 -5.96 -5.04
CA ASP A 3 -29.29 -5.38 -3.73
C ASP A 3 -27.87 -4.77 -3.70
N PHE A 4 -27.78 -3.44 -3.66
CA PHE A 4 -26.53 -2.68 -3.54
C PHE A 4 -26.17 -2.36 -2.07
N THR A 5 -26.74 -3.09 -1.10
CA THR A 5 -26.62 -2.83 0.34
C THR A 5 -25.29 -3.26 0.97
N LYS A 6 -24.30 -3.67 0.18
CA LYS A 6 -22.92 -3.85 0.69
C LYS A 6 -22.12 -2.59 0.34
N PRO A 7 -21.54 -1.87 1.33
CA PRO A 7 -20.64 -0.77 1.03
C PRO A 7 -19.55 -1.32 0.08
N LYS A 8 -19.37 -0.67 -1.06
CA LYS A 8 -18.29 -1.05 -1.98
C LYS A 8 -17.01 -0.70 -1.25
N GLN A 9 -16.39 -1.70 -0.62
CA GLN A 9 -15.11 -1.53 0.04
C GLN A 9 -14.17 -0.82 -0.92
N LYS A 10 -13.74 0.40 -0.56
CA LYS A 10 -12.83 1.18 -1.38
C LYS A 10 -11.54 0.40 -1.53
N THR A 11 -11.05 0.33 -2.77
CA THR A 11 -9.83 -0.37 -3.12
C THR A 11 -8.99 0.49 -4.04
N LEU A 12 -7.67 0.38 -3.94
CA LEU A 12 -6.73 1.11 -4.79
C LEU A 12 -6.11 0.16 -5.83
N PRO A 13 -6.46 0.27 -7.13
CA PRO A 13 -5.77 -0.48 -8.17
C PRO A 13 -4.36 0.09 -8.39
N VAL A 14 -3.34 -0.75 -8.33
CA VAL A 14 -1.94 -0.37 -8.50
C VAL A 14 -1.31 -1.22 -9.59
N LYS A 15 -0.66 -0.56 -10.55
CA LYS A 15 0.10 -1.23 -11.61
C LYS A 15 1.56 -1.36 -11.18
N LEU A 16 2.02 -2.59 -11.07
CA LEU A 16 3.40 -2.91 -10.75
C LEU A 16 4.33 -2.72 -11.97
N LYS A 17 5.63 -2.53 -11.74
CA LYS A 17 6.65 -2.41 -12.81
C LYS A 17 6.74 -3.65 -13.69
N ASN A 18 6.44 -4.83 -13.14
CA ASN A 18 6.33 -6.08 -13.91
C ASN A 18 5.07 -6.15 -14.82
N GLY A 19 4.28 -5.08 -14.90
CA GLY A 19 3.09 -4.97 -15.74
C GLY A 19 1.82 -5.51 -15.10
N LYS A 20 1.91 -6.16 -13.93
CA LYS A 20 0.76 -6.74 -13.24
C LYS A 20 -0.02 -5.68 -12.49
N VAL A 21 -1.35 -5.73 -12.57
CA VAL A 21 -2.23 -4.89 -11.76
C VAL A 21 -2.67 -5.67 -10.52
N ILE A 22 -2.44 -5.09 -9.36
CA ILE A 22 -2.96 -5.58 -8.08
C ILE A 22 -4.00 -4.60 -7.54
N VAL A 23 -4.81 -5.05 -6.59
CA VAL A 23 -5.84 -4.23 -5.96
C VAL A 23 -5.57 -4.20 -4.47
N LEU A 24 -5.12 -3.08 -3.95
CA LEU A 24 -4.86 -2.88 -2.54
C LEU A 24 -6.16 -2.69 -1.77
N LEU A 25 -6.15 -3.26 -0.57
CA LEU A 25 -7.23 -3.14 0.40
C LEU A 25 -6.97 -1.93 1.31
N PRO A 26 -8.00 -1.45 2.05
CA PRO A 26 -7.79 -0.52 3.14
C PRO A 26 -6.67 -1.02 4.08
N PRO A 27 -5.83 -0.10 4.60
CA PRO A 27 -4.75 -0.48 5.49
C PRO A 27 -5.31 -1.19 6.72
N ASN A 28 -4.65 -2.27 7.12
CA ASN A 28 -4.85 -2.81 8.46
C ASN A 28 -3.94 -2.07 9.46
N GLY A 29 -4.16 -2.29 10.76
CA GLY A 29 -3.36 -1.64 11.80
C GLY A 29 -1.85 -1.90 11.67
N TYR A 30 -1.48 -3.11 11.20
CA TYR A 30 -0.08 -3.50 11.01
C TYR A 30 0.62 -2.70 9.90
N VAL A 31 -0.04 -2.47 8.76
CA VAL A 31 0.53 -1.66 7.68
C VAL A 31 0.62 -0.19 8.08
N LEU A 32 -0.35 0.33 8.85
CA LEU A 32 -0.26 1.70 9.38
C LEU A 32 0.92 1.87 10.31
N GLU A 33 1.09 0.94 11.25
CA GLU A 33 2.22 0.94 12.20
C GLU A 33 3.55 0.89 11.46
N ALA A 34 3.69 -0.02 10.49
CA ALA A 34 4.90 -0.14 9.68
C ALA A 34 5.25 1.14 8.91
N ILE A 35 4.24 1.85 8.37
CA ILE A 35 4.44 3.16 7.72
C ILE A 35 4.85 4.23 8.75
N SER A 36 4.19 4.29 9.91
CA SER A 36 4.52 5.24 10.97
C SER A 36 5.93 5.03 11.54
N GLU A 37 6.34 3.78 11.74
CA GLU A 37 7.71 3.44 12.15
C GLU A 37 8.73 3.87 11.11
N MET A 38 8.49 3.60 9.83
CA MET A 38 9.37 4.02 8.74
C MET A 38 9.52 5.54 8.67
N GLN A 39 8.43 6.29 8.86
CA GLN A 39 8.47 7.76 8.87
C GLN A 39 9.16 8.35 10.10
N SER A 40 9.19 7.61 11.21
CA SER A 40 9.80 8.06 12.47
C SER A 40 11.25 7.58 12.63
N ALA A 41 11.70 6.66 11.78
CA ALA A 41 13.05 6.11 11.80
C ALA A 41 14.07 7.10 11.23
N ASP A 42 15.32 6.98 11.68
CA ASP A 42 16.45 7.70 11.10
C ASP A 42 16.62 7.33 9.62
N GLU A 43 17.13 8.25 8.81
CA GLU A 43 17.22 8.12 7.33
C GLU A 43 17.84 6.78 6.88
N ALA A 44 18.88 6.31 7.56
CA ALA A 44 19.54 5.04 7.26
C ALA A 44 18.68 3.80 7.58
N GLU A 45 17.87 3.85 8.66
CA GLU A 45 16.94 2.78 9.01
C GLU A 45 15.67 2.84 8.17
N ALA A 46 15.15 4.03 7.88
CA ALA A 46 14.01 4.26 7.02
C ALA A 46 14.23 3.63 5.63
N VAL A 47 15.41 3.85 5.02
CA VAL A 47 15.79 3.23 3.73
C VAL A 47 15.86 1.70 3.80
N LYS A 48 16.22 1.13 4.96
CA LYS A 48 16.24 -0.32 5.14
C LYS A 48 14.83 -0.88 5.29
N ASN A 49 13.99 -0.16 6.01
CA ASN A 49 12.65 -0.58 6.37
C ASN A 49 11.64 -0.36 5.23
N ILE A 50 11.84 0.66 4.39
CA ILE A 50 10.89 1.03 3.33
C ILE A 50 10.57 -0.10 2.35
N TYR A 51 11.58 -0.87 1.92
CA TYR A 51 11.35 -2.01 1.04
C TYR A 51 10.52 -3.10 1.72
N SER A 52 10.72 -3.31 3.03
CA SER A 52 9.92 -4.26 3.80
C SER A 52 8.48 -3.78 3.95
N VAL A 53 8.29 -2.51 4.32
CA VAL A 53 6.95 -1.89 4.46
C VAL A 53 6.21 -1.94 3.13
N PHE A 54 6.86 -1.57 2.04
CA PHE A 54 6.27 -1.59 0.70
C PHE A 54 5.90 -3.00 0.27
N GLN A 55 6.77 -3.98 0.52
CA GLN A 55 6.44 -5.38 0.25
C GLN A 55 5.20 -5.86 1.02
N GLN A 56 5.12 -5.52 2.31
CA GLN A 56 3.99 -5.89 3.17
C GLN A 56 2.69 -5.24 2.70
N LEU A 57 2.74 -3.95 2.41
CA LEU A 57 1.63 -3.16 1.87
C LEU A 57 1.11 -3.79 0.58
N LEU A 58 1.99 -4.06 -0.39
CA LEU A 58 1.56 -4.62 -1.65
C LEU A 58 1.08 -6.07 -1.52
N ASN A 59 1.60 -6.83 -0.57
CA ASN A 59 1.11 -8.18 -0.25
C ASN A 59 -0.29 -8.17 0.40
N GLN A 60 -0.72 -7.04 0.95
CA GLN A 60 -2.08 -6.82 1.45
C GLN A 60 -3.06 -6.49 0.31
N ASN A 61 -3.01 -7.27 -0.77
CA ASN A 61 -3.89 -7.10 -1.92
C ASN A 61 -5.05 -8.11 -1.94
N LYS A 62 -6.14 -7.72 -2.60
CA LYS A 62 -7.36 -8.51 -2.74
C LYS A 62 -7.16 -9.82 -3.51
N SER A 63 -6.19 -9.88 -4.42
CA SER A 63 -5.95 -11.07 -5.25
C SER A 63 -5.11 -12.13 -4.53
N GLY A 64 -4.58 -11.85 -3.33
CA GLY A 64 -3.67 -12.75 -2.61
C GLY A 64 -2.34 -12.96 -3.32
N PHE A 65 -2.00 -12.10 -4.27
CA PHE A 65 -0.76 -12.21 -5.03
C PHE A 65 0.43 -11.84 -4.16
N LYS A 66 1.39 -12.76 -4.01
CA LYS A 66 2.62 -12.49 -3.26
C LYS A 66 3.65 -11.81 -4.16
N ILE A 67 4.09 -10.64 -3.74
CA ILE A 67 5.17 -9.90 -4.37
C ILE A 67 6.50 -10.40 -3.84
N SER A 68 7.39 -10.75 -4.76
CA SER A 68 8.73 -11.21 -4.44
C SER A 68 9.63 -10.03 -4.09
N ARG A 69 10.73 -10.30 -3.35
CA ARG A 69 11.71 -9.25 -3.04
C ARG A 69 12.33 -8.66 -4.32
N ASN A 70 12.51 -9.44 -5.38
CA ASN A 70 13.06 -8.94 -6.64
C ASN A 70 12.16 -7.92 -7.33
N ASP A 71 10.83 -8.10 -7.25
CA ASP A 71 9.89 -7.11 -7.78
C ASP A 71 10.02 -5.78 -7.02
N ILE A 72 10.19 -5.84 -5.70
CA ILE A 72 10.32 -4.67 -4.82
C ILE A 72 11.65 -3.94 -5.03
N LEU A 73 12.74 -4.68 -5.20
CA LEU A 73 14.08 -4.11 -5.45
C LEU A 73 14.20 -3.40 -6.80
N SER A 74 13.19 -3.50 -7.69
CA SER A 74 13.15 -2.74 -8.95
C SER A 74 12.64 -1.30 -8.79
N TYR A 75 12.18 -0.94 -7.59
CA TYR A 75 11.72 0.40 -7.24
C TYR A 75 12.82 1.16 -6.51
N ASP A 76 12.96 2.44 -6.84
CA ASP A 76 13.84 3.33 -6.10
C ASP A 76 13.17 3.78 -4.80
N VAL A 77 13.98 4.13 -3.79
CA VAL A 77 13.48 4.58 -2.47
C VAL A 77 12.51 5.76 -2.63
N GLU A 78 12.86 6.74 -3.46
CA GLU A 78 12.03 7.92 -3.71
C GLU A 78 10.67 7.56 -4.33
N GLU A 79 10.64 6.61 -5.28
CA GLU A 79 9.39 6.13 -5.87
C GLU A 79 8.50 5.46 -4.82
N ILE A 80 9.10 4.67 -3.92
CA ILE A 80 8.35 4.01 -2.85
C ILE A 80 7.82 5.03 -1.84
N GLN A 81 8.64 6.01 -1.46
CA GLN A 81 8.23 7.09 -0.55
C GLN A 81 7.08 7.89 -1.15
N ASP A 82 7.21 8.30 -2.42
CA ASP A 82 6.19 9.04 -3.14
C ASP A 82 4.88 8.25 -3.22
N PHE A 83 4.94 6.97 -3.58
CA PHE A 83 3.78 6.09 -3.60
C PHE A 83 3.09 6.00 -2.22
N ILE A 84 3.86 5.75 -1.16
CA ILE A 84 3.29 5.60 0.20
C ILE A 84 2.68 6.93 0.65
N ALA A 85 3.43 8.03 0.54
CA ALA A 85 3.05 9.33 1.08
C ALA A 85 1.94 10.04 0.28
N ASN A 86 1.90 9.85 -1.04
CA ASN A 86 0.93 10.52 -1.90
C ASN A 86 -0.19 9.58 -2.32
N GLU A 87 0.10 8.49 -3.03
CA GLU A 87 -0.97 7.62 -3.55
C GLU A 87 -1.69 6.83 -2.45
N TYR A 88 -0.93 6.14 -1.60
CA TYR A 88 -1.51 5.26 -0.59
C TYR A 88 -2.16 6.04 0.55
N MET A 89 -1.49 7.05 1.10
CA MET A 89 -2.07 7.88 2.16
C MET A 89 -3.30 8.67 1.70
N ASP A 90 -3.33 9.19 0.46
CA ASP A 90 -4.56 9.80 -0.07
C ASP A 90 -5.69 8.78 -0.15
N PHE A 91 -5.40 7.54 -0.55
CA PHE A 91 -6.38 6.48 -0.50
C PHE A 91 -6.87 6.22 0.93
N VAL A 92 -5.98 6.12 1.92
CA VAL A 92 -6.35 5.97 3.35
C VAL A 92 -7.24 7.11 3.81
N LEU A 93 -6.86 8.36 3.53
CA LEU A 93 -7.63 9.55 3.89
C LEU A 93 -8.99 9.58 3.19
N SER A 94 -9.06 9.12 1.93
CA SER A 94 -10.32 9.04 1.18
C SER A 94 -11.30 8.04 1.80
N ILE A 95 -10.81 6.96 2.43
CA ILE A 95 -11.64 6.00 3.17
C ILE A 95 -12.16 6.62 4.46
N GLN A 96 -11.31 7.36 5.18
CA GLN A 96 -11.72 8.04 6.42
C GLN A 96 -12.77 9.12 6.17
N LYS A 97 -12.63 9.89 5.08
CA LYS A 97 -13.55 10.98 4.73
C LYS A 97 -14.90 10.48 4.22
N ASP A 98 -14.93 9.31 3.60
CA ASP A 98 -16.16 8.76 3.01
C ASP A 98 -16.16 7.22 3.16
N PRO A 99 -16.66 6.74 4.33
CA PRO A 99 -16.67 5.32 4.67
C PRO A 99 -17.77 4.49 3.97
N ASN A 100 -18.56 5.07 3.04
CA ASN A 100 -19.76 4.47 2.44
C ASN A 100 -19.64 4.11 0.96
#